data_AF-A0A8J1THB8-F1
#
_entry.id   AF-A0A8J1THB8-F1
#
_cell.length_a   1.000
_cell.length_b   1.000
_cell.length_c   1.000
_cell.angle_alpha   90.00
_cell.angle_beta   90.00
_cell.angle_gamma   90.00
#
_symmetry.space_group_name_H-M   'P 1'
#
loop_
_entity.id
_entity.type
_entity.pdbx_description
1 polymer ?
#
loop_
_entity_poly.entity_id
_entity_poly.type
_entity_poly.pdbx_seq_one_letter_code
_entity_poly.pdbx_strand_id
1 'polypeptide(L)'
;GPLYIVSKNKPAHDFGLDSNGRGILMRGGDLFYILSPGLNFQKGTISFESVELPGSFLRNSGGKIKLEEFSSVPSFLHSATFWERENQFFSNYTAYESVENPGFYIRHSANSLVLEEFSGRHVFTEDASFWNVI
;
A
#
# COMPACT_ATOMS: atom_id res chain seq x y z
N GLY A 1 -9.53 -8.62 10.67
CA GLY A 1 -10.68 -8.22 9.83
C GLY A 1 -10.17 -7.36 8.70
N PRO A 2 -11.04 -6.86 7.82
CA PRO A 2 -10.63 -5.86 6.86
C PRO A 2 -10.29 -4.55 7.58
N LEU A 3 -9.45 -3.71 6.96
CA LEU A 3 -8.94 -2.47 7.55
C LEU A 3 -8.97 -1.34 6.52
N TYR A 4 -9.22 -0.12 7.01
CA TYR A 4 -8.87 1.10 6.30
C TYR A 4 -7.40 1.44 6.57
N ILE A 5 -6.71 1.92 5.54
CA ILE A 5 -5.30 2.29 5.60
C ILE A 5 -5.23 3.82 5.47
N VAL A 6 -5.16 4.51 6.61
CA VAL A 6 -5.43 5.94 6.71
C VAL A 6 -4.14 6.74 6.63
N SER A 7 -4.14 7.82 5.85
CA SER A 7 -3.02 8.74 5.74
C SER A 7 -2.75 9.51 7.04
N LYS A 8 -1.48 9.60 7.42
CA LYS A 8 -1.02 10.43 8.54
C LYS A 8 -1.37 11.91 8.37
N ASN A 9 -0.95 12.51 7.25
CA ASN A 9 -1.01 13.96 7.04
C ASN A 9 -2.28 14.41 6.30
N LYS A 10 -3.12 13.47 5.86
CA LYS A 10 -4.49 13.72 5.41
C LYS A 10 -5.49 12.87 6.19
N PRO A 11 -5.73 13.17 7.49
CA PRO A 11 -6.69 12.43 8.29
C PRO A 11 -8.06 12.34 7.60
N ALA A 12 -8.74 11.22 7.81
CA ALA A 12 -9.98 10.83 7.12
C ALA A 12 -9.83 10.56 5.61
N HIS A 13 -8.62 10.51 5.06
CA HIS A 13 -8.37 9.95 3.73
C HIS A 13 -7.60 8.65 3.85
N ASP A 14 -8.12 7.64 3.18
CA ASP A 14 -7.65 6.27 3.26
C ASP A 14 -7.27 5.79 1.86
N PHE A 15 -6.62 4.63 1.78
CA PHE A 15 -6.45 3.95 0.50
C PHE A 15 -7.81 3.70 -0.13
N GLY A 16 -7.95 4.09 -1.39
CA GLY A 16 -9.12 3.78 -2.20
C GLY A 16 -8.73 3.63 -3.67
N LEU A 17 -9.71 3.37 -4.51
CA LEU A 17 -9.53 3.11 -5.94
C LEU A 17 -10.34 4.09 -6.78
N ASP A 18 -9.75 4.60 -7.86
CA ASP A 18 -10.50 5.29 -8.90
C ASP A 18 -11.27 4.30 -9.80
N SER A 19 -12.08 4.82 -10.72
CA SER A 19 -12.87 3.99 -11.65
C SER A 19 -12.03 3.10 -12.59
N ASN A 20 -10.71 3.27 -12.62
CA ASN A 20 -9.78 2.47 -13.42
C ASN A 20 -8.93 1.53 -12.54
N GLY A 21 -9.28 1.36 -11.25
CA GLY A 21 -8.56 0.53 -10.31
C GLY A 21 -7.19 1.10 -9.90
N ARG A 22 -6.95 2.41 -10.08
CA ARG A 22 -5.72 3.05 -9.61
C ARG A 22 -5.87 3.47 -8.16
N GLY A 23 -4.85 3.21 -7.36
CA GLY A 23 -4.80 3.63 -5.97
C GLY A 23 -4.82 5.15 -5.85
N ILE A 24 -5.70 5.66 -4.99
CA ILE A 24 -5.85 7.07 -4.64
C ILE A 24 -6.01 7.21 -3.12
N LEU A 25 -5.83 8.43 -2.63
CA LEU A 25 -6.39 8.82 -1.33
C LEU A 25 -7.83 9.29 -1.51
N MET A 26 -8.74 8.70 -0.76
CA MET A 26 -10.17 8.99 -0.80
C MET A 26 -10.73 9.14 0.60
N ARG A 27 -11.70 10.05 0.80
CA ARG A 27 -12.44 10.12 2.06
C ARG A 27 -13.39 8.93 2.16
N GLY A 28 -13.21 8.10 3.20
CA GLY A 28 -13.94 6.84 3.32
C GLY A 28 -13.53 5.91 2.19
N GLY A 29 -12.26 5.51 2.21
CA GLY A 29 -11.64 4.71 1.16
C GLY A 29 -12.20 3.28 1.06
N ASP A 30 -11.41 2.40 0.45
CA ASP A 30 -11.75 0.98 0.33
C ASP A 30 -11.20 0.19 1.52
N LEU A 31 -11.83 -0.94 1.78
CA LEU A 31 -11.40 -1.89 2.80
C LEU A 31 -10.49 -2.96 2.20
N PHE A 32 -9.44 -3.31 2.94
CA PHE A 32 -8.49 -4.34 2.53
C PHE A 32 -8.30 -5.41 3.60
N TYR A 33 -8.20 -6.67 3.19
CA TYR A 33 -7.57 -7.69 4.02
C TYR A 33 -6.05 -7.61 3.86
N ILE A 34 -5.34 -7.69 4.99
CA ILE A 34 -3.88 -7.83 4.99
C ILE A 34 -3.55 -9.31 5.09
N LEU A 35 -3.03 -9.88 4.01
CA LEU A 35 -2.50 -11.24 3.99
C LEU A 35 -1.08 -11.25 4.54
N SER A 36 -0.79 -12.15 5.49
CA SER A 36 0.55 -12.41 6.00
C SER A 36 0.77 -13.92 6.13
N PRO A 37 1.85 -14.50 5.57
CA PRO A 37 2.83 -13.83 4.70
C PRO A 37 2.19 -13.29 3.42
N GLY A 38 2.87 -12.33 2.77
CA GLY A 38 2.42 -11.79 1.49
C GLY A 38 2.45 -12.84 0.36
N LEU A 39 1.99 -12.45 -0.83
CA LEU A 39 1.77 -13.38 -1.95
C LEU A 39 3.03 -14.10 -2.44
N ASN A 40 4.23 -13.56 -2.17
CA ASN A 40 5.49 -14.22 -2.48
C ASN A 40 5.96 -15.23 -1.40
N PHE A 41 5.15 -15.46 -0.36
CA PHE A 41 5.42 -16.33 0.79
C PHE A 41 6.65 -15.98 1.63
N GLN A 42 7.22 -14.79 1.44
CA GLN A 42 8.35 -14.33 2.24
C GLN A 42 7.88 -14.00 3.66
N LYS A 43 8.58 -14.53 4.67
CA LYS A 43 8.23 -14.27 6.06
C LYS A 43 8.37 -12.78 6.39
N GLY A 44 7.36 -12.21 7.03
CA GLY A 44 7.36 -10.81 7.48
C GLY A 44 6.90 -9.81 6.42
N THR A 45 6.46 -10.29 5.26
CA THR A 45 5.82 -9.46 4.24
C THR A 45 4.31 -9.57 4.30
N ILE A 46 3.64 -8.65 3.62
CA ILE A 46 2.19 -8.61 3.48
C ILE A 46 1.77 -8.35 2.03
N SER A 47 0.50 -8.64 1.74
CA SER A 47 -0.20 -8.19 0.54
C SER A 47 -1.59 -7.67 0.92
N PHE A 48 -2.09 -6.68 0.18
CA PHE A 48 -3.41 -6.09 0.39
C PHE A 48 -4.40 -6.70 -0.60
N GLU A 49 -5.37 -7.47 -0.11
CA GLU A 49 -6.48 -8.00 -0.89
C GLU A 49 -7.70 -7.10 -0.74
N SER A 50 -8.37 -6.79 -1.85
CA SER A 50 -9.61 -5.99 -1.82
C SER A 50 -10.77 -6.77 -1.21
N VAL A 51 -11.54 -6.11 -0.34
CA VAL A 51 -12.81 -6.67 0.17
C VAL A 51 -13.90 -6.65 -0.91
N GLU A 52 -13.97 -5.56 -1.67
CA GLU A 52 -15.02 -5.35 -2.69
C GLU A 52 -14.80 -6.21 -3.93
N LEU A 53 -13.54 -6.57 -4.22
CA LEU A 53 -13.18 -7.45 -5.32
C LEU A 53 -12.21 -8.55 -4.85
N PRO A 54 -12.73 -9.59 -4.17
CA PRO A 54 -11.92 -10.70 -3.67
C PRO A 54 -11.08 -11.36 -4.77
N GLY A 55 -9.87 -11.80 -4.44
CA GLY A 55 -8.90 -12.31 -5.42
C GLY A 55 -8.15 -11.23 -6.20
N SER A 56 -8.35 -9.95 -5.90
CA SER A 56 -7.58 -8.83 -6.47
C SER A 56 -6.72 -8.13 -5.43
N PHE A 57 -5.53 -7.69 -5.84
CA PHE A 57 -4.48 -7.24 -4.94
C PHE A 57 -3.90 -5.89 -5.35
N LEU A 58 -3.54 -5.06 -4.37
CA LEU A 58 -2.76 -3.86 -4.63
C LEU A 58 -1.34 -4.24 -5.05
N ARG A 59 -0.87 -3.69 -6.16
CA ARG A 59 0.50 -3.89 -6.65
C ARG A 59 1.11 -2.67 -7.31
N ASN A 60 2.44 -2.66 -7.38
CA ASN A 60 3.19 -1.70 -8.17
C ASN A 60 3.11 -2.03 -9.67
N SER A 61 2.56 -1.11 -10.47
CA SER A 61 2.39 -1.25 -11.92
C SER A 61 2.92 0.02 -12.59
N GLY A 62 4.23 0.05 -12.84
CA GLY A 62 4.92 1.18 -13.46
C GLY A 62 4.99 2.42 -12.57
N GLY A 63 5.28 2.25 -11.27
CA GLY A 63 5.39 3.33 -10.28
C GLY A 63 4.04 3.81 -9.72
N LYS A 64 2.94 3.20 -10.16
CA LYS A 64 1.59 3.47 -9.65
C LYS A 64 1.09 2.26 -8.86
N ILE A 65 0.40 2.49 -7.76
CA ILE A 65 -0.31 1.43 -7.08
C ILE A 65 -1.63 1.19 -7.82
N LYS A 66 -1.93 -0.06 -8.15
CA LYS A 66 -3.16 -0.46 -8.83
C LYS A 66 -3.71 -1.73 -8.22
N LEU A 67 -5.03 -1.89 -8.26
CA LEU A 67 -5.69 -3.16 -7.99
C LEU A 67 -5.69 -3.99 -9.28
N GLU A 68 -5.12 -5.19 -9.24
CA GLU A 68 -5.12 -6.14 -10.34
C GLU A 68 -5.51 -7.54 -9.83
N GLU A 69 -6.21 -8.32 -10.66
CA GLU A 69 -6.59 -9.71 -10.35
C GLU A 69 -5.34 -10.57 -10.14
N PHE A 70 -5.41 -11.51 -9.19
CA PHE A 70 -4.30 -12.39 -8.86
C PHE A 70 -3.71 -13.09 -10.09
N SER A 71 -2.39 -13.08 -10.17
CA SER A 71 -1.64 -13.92 -11.08
C SER A 71 -0.51 -14.61 -10.34
N SER A 72 -0.28 -15.89 -10.63
CA SER A 72 0.80 -16.68 -10.03
C SER A 72 2.18 -16.38 -10.63
N VAL A 73 2.28 -15.44 -11.58
CA VAL A 73 3.57 -15.07 -12.17
C VAL A 73 4.46 -14.36 -11.14
N PRO A 74 5.76 -14.67 -11.06
CA PRO A 74 6.64 -14.11 -10.02
C PRO A 74 6.63 -12.59 -9.96
N SER A 75 6.60 -11.89 -11.10
CA SER A 75 6.53 -10.42 -11.13
C SER A 75 5.29 -9.87 -10.44
N PHE A 76 4.13 -10.53 -10.57
CA PHE A 76 2.91 -10.14 -9.86
C PHE A 76 3.10 -10.34 -8.36
N LEU A 77 3.55 -11.53 -7.94
CA LEU A 77 3.74 -11.84 -6.53
C LEU A 77 4.68 -10.83 -5.84
N HIS A 78 5.80 -10.50 -6.47
CA HIS A 78 6.79 -9.57 -5.92
C HIS A 78 6.29 -8.12 -5.90
N SER A 79 5.65 -7.65 -6.98
CA SER A 79 5.14 -6.27 -7.06
C SER A 79 3.90 -6.02 -6.19
N ALA A 80 3.19 -7.07 -5.77
CA ALA A 80 2.03 -7.04 -4.88
C ALA A 80 2.39 -7.35 -3.42
N THR A 81 3.68 -7.42 -3.08
CA THR A 81 4.15 -7.75 -1.74
C THR A 81 4.97 -6.60 -1.15
N PHE A 82 4.70 -6.29 0.11
CA PHE A 82 5.32 -5.17 0.84
C PHE A 82 5.84 -5.61 2.21
N TRP A 83 6.85 -4.92 2.72
CA TRP A 83 7.25 -4.97 4.12
C TRP A 83 6.49 -3.93 4.93
N GLU A 84 5.97 -4.33 6.09
CA GLU A 84 5.50 -3.38 7.09
C GLU A 84 6.69 -2.82 7.86
N ARG A 85 6.96 -1.52 7.66
CA ARG A 85 8.00 -0.78 8.38
C ARG A 85 7.32 0.05 9.46
N GLU A 86 6.92 -0.61 10.53
CA GLU A 86 6.35 0.04 11.71
C GLU A 86 7.33 1.05 12.30
N ASN A 87 6.83 2.21 12.69
CA ASN A 87 7.59 3.29 13.32
C ASN A 87 8.79 3.80 12.49
N GLN A 88 8.82 3.51 11.18
CA GLN A 88 9.91 3.90 10.29
C GLN A 88 10.14 5.41 10.25
N PHE A 89 9.06 6.17 10.21
CA PHE A 89 9.09 7.62 10.09
C PHE A 89 8.41 8.33 11.27
N PHE A 90 7.34 7.77 11.80
CA PHE A 90 6.60 8.31 12.93
C PHE A 90 6.08 7.19 13.84
N SER A 91 6.08 7.42 15.15
CA SER A 91 5.54 6.48 16.13
C SER A 91 4.05 6.19 15.89
N ASN A 92 3.66 4.92 15.98
CA ASN A 92 2.31 4.38 15.72
C ASN A 92 1.84 4.49 14.25
N TYR A 93 2.77 4.68 13.32
CA TYR A 93 2.49 4.62 11.88
C TYR A 93 3.35 3.57 11.21
N THR A 94 2.86 3.05 10.10
CA THR A 94 3.52 2.06 9.26
C THR A 94 3.79 2.66 7.90
N ALA A 95 5.00 2.46 7.39
CA ALA A 95 5.33 2.67 5.99
C ALA A 95 5.37 1.31 5.27
N TYR A 96 4.92 1.25 4.02
CA TYR A 96 4.87 0.01 3.24
C TYR A 96 5.96 0.01 2.18
N GLU A 97 7.04 -0.73 2.41
CA GLU A 97 8.18 -0.81 1.50
C GLU A 97 7.99 -1.93 0.48
N SER A 98 8.30 -1.70 -0.80
CA SER A 98 8.23 -2.72 -1.84
C SER A 98 9.22 -3.85 -1.61
N VAL A 99 8.79 -5.10 -1.79
CA VAL A 99 9.71 -6.23 -1.87
C VAL A 99 10.50 -6.25 -3.18
N GLU A 100 9.87 -5.87 -4.30
CA GLU A 100 10.50 -5.83 -5.62
C GLU A 100 11.56 -4.72 -5.72
N ASN A 101 11.35 -3.60 -5.02
CA ASN A 101 12.22 -2.42 -5.08
C ASN A 101 12.54 -1.91 -3.66
N PRO A 102 13.57 -2.46 -2.99
CA PRO A 102 14.01 -1.97 -1.68
C PRO A 102 14.33 -0.46 -1.72
N GLY A 103 13.95 0.27 -0.68
CA GLY A 103 14.04 1.73 -0.61
C GLY A 103 12.86 2.48 -1.25
N PHE A 104 11.93 1.78 -1.92
CA PHE A 104 10.71 2.37 -2.46
C PHE A 104 9.52 2.08 -1.56
N TYR A 105 8.67 3.08 -1.36
CA TYR A 105 7.53 3.02 -0.44
C TYR A 105 6.25 3.40 -1.16
N ILE A 106 5.13 2.80 -0.72
CA ILE A 106 3.81 3.35 -1.03
C ILE A 106 3.72 4.71 -0.35
N ARG A 107 3.39 5.74 -1.13
CA ARG A 107 3.05 7.07 -0.63
C ARG A 107 1.92 7.66 -1.43
N HIS A 108 1.25 8.66 -0.89
CA HIS A 108 0.42 9.52 -1.74
C HIS A 108 1.26 10.61 -2.41
N SER A 109 0.88 10.99 -3.63
CA SER A 109 1.41 12.13 -4.37
C SER A 109 0.23 12.90 -4.94
N ALA A 110 0.00 14.10 -4.43
CA ALA A 110 -1.29 14.77 -4.55
C ALA A 110 -2.43 13.82 -4.08
N ASN A 111 -3.20 13.24 -5.00
CA ASN A 111 -4.27 12.29 -4.67
C ASN A 111 -3.97 10.85 -5.10
N SER A 112 -2.89 10.58 -5.84
CA SER A 112 -2.58 9.23 -6.33
C SER A 112 -1.70 8.47 -5.34
N LEU A 113 -1.94 7.18 -5.17
CA LEU A 113 -1.00 6.27 -4.52
C LEU A 113 0.05 5.81 -5.53
N VAL A 114 1.31 6.05 -5.19
CA VAL A 114 2.47 5.77 -6.03
C VAL A 114 3.49 4.96 -5.25
N LEU A 115 4.33 4.23 -5.99
CA LEU A 115 5.53 3.64 -5.43
C LEU A 115 6.71 4.54 -5.80
N GLU A 116 7.40 5.09 -4.79
CA GLU A 116 8.52 6.00 -5.02
C GLU A 116 9.68 5.76 -4.04
N GLU A 117 10.90 5.99 -4.52
CA GLU A 117 12.13 5.94 -3.73
C GLU A 117 12.13 6.99 -2.61
N PHE A 118 12.60 6.61 -1.43
CA PHE A 118 12.72 7.53 -0.31
C PHE A 118 13.65 8.70 -0.63
N SER A 119 13.06 9.88 -0.79
CA SER A 119 13.79 11.11 -1.16
C SER A 119 14.52 11.82 -0.01
N GLY A 120 14.40 11.33 1.24
CA GLY A 120 14.92 12.01 2.43
C GLY A 120 14.14 13.25 2.86
N ARG A 121 13.10 13.66 2.10
CA ARG A 121 12.31 14.87 2.41
C ARG A 121 11.26 14.59 3.47
N HIS A 122 11.02 15.56 4.35
CA HIS A 122 10.00 15.44 5.39
C HIS A 122 8.60 15.18 4.83
N VAL A 123 8.21 15.88 3.75
CA VAL A 123 6.91 15.65 3.10
C VAL A 123 6.75 14.19 2.63
N PHE A 124 7.82 13.55 2.15
CA PHE A 124 7.78 12.13 1.79
C PHE A 124 7.45 11.27 3.01
N THR A 125 8.11 11.54 4.14
CA THR A 125 7.89 10.76 5.36
C THR A 125 6.44 10.85 5.82
N GLU A 126 5.81 12.02 5.69
CA GLU A 126 4.41 12.21 6.02
C GLU A 126 3.48 11.51 5.02
N ASP A 127 3.80 11.59 3.73
CA ASP A 127 3.00 11.00 2.65
C ASP A 127 3.05 9.47 2.61
N ALA A 128 4.12 8.88 3.15
CA ALA A 128 4.39 7.44 3.20
C ALA A 128 4.02 6.79 4.55
N SER A 129 3.35 7.53 5.45
CA SER A 129 3.00 7.04 6.79
C SER A 129 1.49 6.84 6.93
N PHE A 130 1.11 5.64 7.35
CA PHE A 130 -0.29 5.23 7.48
C PHE A 130 -0.57 4.58 8.82
N TRP A 131 -1.81 4.64 9.30
CA TRP A 131 -2.27 3.81 10.40
C TRP A 131 -3.38 2.88 9.89
N ASN A 132 -3.50 1.70 10.49
CA ASN A 132 -4.54 0.74 10.15
C ASN A 132 -5.68 0.82 11.17
N VAL A 133 -6.91 1.00 10.70
CA VAL A 133 -8.12 1.02 11.56
C VAL A 133 -9.17 0.06 11.03
N ILE A 134 -9.94 -0.50 11.96
CA ILE A 134 -11.06 -1.40 11.70
C ILE A 134 -12.27 -0.59 11.23
#